data_AF-A0A937U2S6-F1
#
_entry.id   AF-A0A937U2S6-F1
#
_cell.length_a   1.000
_cell.length_b   1.000
_cell.length_c   1.000
_cell.angle_alpha   90.00
_cell.angle_beta   90.00
_cell.angle_gamma   90.00
#
_symmetry.space_group_name_H-M   'P 1'
#
loop_
_entity.id
_entity.type
_entity.pdbx_description
1 polymer ?
#
loop_
_entity_poly.entity_id
_entity_poly.type
_entity_poly.pdbx_seq_one_letter_code
_entity_poly.pdbx_strand_id
1 'polypeptide(L)'
;MTPRKLLEGDGKMSVLQKILAVVCCVCLLGGCYEDESEITLNADGSGTVKQKLVISERLIVATSENGGNKNTPPVSKEKVLEEIGSAVDITSITMTELPDGGRIIDFKGTFSSAEQFFLSEFCRDTLKLRLAPAGTGKAAIYCDAWQSSGDVSGPSTTQLYGLVKGLYIKRTVHLPAQIEKTNGYRGKDKNTVSWVTDLRDKEGLARTKAFVEGKDKGVGSVVFDASALGFSLPLKAAAPPQEIAKSEKTPSSQEPSELKAEVSWVAVNKKVALDSNSTEPEISDLEFGIEVAWSKDSKPFACHTPVLTNIQDDLGNDLVKSAFQSVHKIYGSSTEKMLKIKAKTPGENAKQIKNLEGYVPVVTNVNKEKVILENMQELAGRETTANPVLDKLHFKIKSIEGTCLKIEIDGGSSAITSLAVFDEDGTEVKRRSSSGWENSYSYDFANDISKLNKCELEVIVSQTIVKVPFSLEEVVLP
;
A
#
# COMPACT_ATOMS: atom_id res chain seq x y z
N MET A 1 -42.33 -4.46 -28.80
CA MET A 1 -41.19 -5.11 -29.49
C MET A 1 -40.17 -4.05 -29.83
N THR A 2 -39.05 -4.05 -29.12
CA THR A 2 -37.82 -3.29 -29.43
C THR A 2 -36.88 -4.22 -30.21
N PRO A 3 -35.93 -3.68 -30.99
CA PRO A 3 -34.54 -3.66 -30.51
C PRO A 3 -33.82 -2.33 -30.86
N ARG A 4 -33.14 -1.68 -29.91
CA ARG A 4 -31.87 -1.94 -29.21
C ARG A 4 -30.68 -1.26 -29.93
N LYS A 5 -30.25 -0.15 -29.33
CA LYS A 5 -29.05 0.65 -29.61
C LYS A 5 -27.77 -0.21 -29.52
N LEU A 6 -26.81 0.09 -30.38
CA LEU A 6 -25.42 -0.37 -30.31
C LEU A 6 -24.50 0.86 -30.23
N LEU A 7 -23.56 0.78 -29.28
CA LEU A 7 -22.25 1.45 -29.23
C LEU A 7 -22.20 2.92 -28.76
N GLU A 8 -22.35 3.10 -27.45
CA GLU A 8 -21.47 4.00 -26.68
C GLU A 8 -20.58 3.10 -25.82
N GLY A 9 -19.33 2.91 -26.26
CA GLY A 9 -18.29 2.27 -25.47
C GLY A 9 -17.60 3.34 -24.63
N ASP A 10 -18.02 3.47 -23.37
CA ASP A 10 -17.24 4.17 -22.34
C ASP A 10 -15.85 3.53 -22.29
N GLY A 11 -14.82 4.30 -22.68
CA GLY A 11 -13.42 3.91 -22.66
C GLY A 11 -12.88 3.75 -21.24
N LYS A 12 -13.39 2.78 -20.48
CA LYS A 12 -12.72 2.25 -19.30
C LYS A 12 -11.65 1.29 -19.78
N MET A 13 -10.39 1.74 -19.79
CA MET A 13 -9.26 0.82 -19.89
C MET A 13 -9.48 -0.32 -18.89
N SER A 14 -9.46 -1.56 -19.40
CA SER A 14 -9.67 -2.74 -18.58
C SER A 14 -8.57 -2.80 -17.52
N VAL A 15 -8.89 -3.37 -16.36
CA VAL A 15 -7.94 -3.56 -15.24
C VAL A 15 -6.65 -4.27 -15.71
N LEU A 16 -6.72 -5.02 -16.82
CA LEU A 16 -5.60 -5.64 -17.52
C LEU A 16 -4.54 -4.63 -18.02
N GLN A 17 -4.96 -3.50 -18.58
CA GLN A 17 -4.05 -2.44 -19.05
C GLN A 17 -3.39 -1.68 -17.89
N LYS A 18 -4.05 -1.63 -16.72
CA LYS A 18 -3.55 -0.95 -15.51
C LYS A 18 -2.44 -1.73 -14.80
N ILE A 19 -2.52 -3.05 -14.78
CA ILE A 19 -1.49 -3.94 -14.20
C ILE A 19 -0.31 -4.11 -15.16
N LEU A 20 -0.59 -4.14 -16.48
CA LEU A 20 0.46 -4.13 -17.49
C LEU A 20 1.34 -2.87 -17.37
N ALA A 21 0.78 -1.72 -16.98
CA ALA A 21 1.53 -0.48 -16.76
C ALA A 21 2.40 -0.50 -15.49
N VAL A 22 1.89 -0.98 -14.33
CA VAL A 22 2.69 -1.13 -13.08
C VAL A 22 3.89 -2.04 -13.30
N VAL A 23 3.64 -3.18 -13.94
CA VAL A 23 4.70 -4.12 -14.29
C VAL A 23 5.60 -3.50 -15.35
N CYS A 24 5.10 -2.85 -16.39
CA CYS A 24 5.95 -2.17 -17.38
C CYS A 24 6.79 -1.02 -16.79
N CYS A 25 6.34 -0.27 -15.77
CA CYS A 25 7.14 0.80 -15.19
C CYS A 25 8.33 0.26 -14.38
N VAL A 26 8.14 -0.77 -13.54
CA VAL A 26 9.27 -1.41 -12.84
C VAL A 26 10.10 -2.28 -13.80
N CYS A 27 9.48 -2.86 -14.82
CA CYS A 27 10.10 -3.84 -15.71
C CYS A 27 10.69 -3.28 -17.01
N LEU A 28 10.38 -2.04 -17.42
CA LEU A 28 11.07 -1.38 -18.55
C LEU A 28 12.30 -0.58 -18.09
N LEU A 29 12.46 -0.36 -16.78
CA LEU A 29 13.50 0.49 -16.19
C LEU A 29 14.59 -0.30 -15.43
N GLY A 30 14.47 -1.63 -15.35
CA GLY A 30 15.33 -2.51 -14.56
C GLY A 30 16.75 -2.68 -15.10
N GLY A 31 17.62 -1.71 -14.84
CA GLY A 31 19.00 -2.03 -14.46
C GLY A 31 19.01 -2.57 -13.01
N CYS A 32 19.94 -3.46 -12.68
CA CYS A 32 20.12 -4.15 -11.38
C CYS A 32 19.47 -3.43 -10.18
N TYR A 33 18.38 -3.97 -9.64
CA TYR A 33 17.80 -3.55 -8.37
C TYR A 33 17.99 -4.68 -7.36
N GLU A 34 18.68 -4.39 -6.27
CA GLU A 34 18.88 -5.32 -5.17
C GLU A 34 18.29 -4.76 -3.88
N ASP A 35 17.53 -5.57 -3.15
CA ASP A 35 16.91 -5.21 -1.88
C ASP A 35 17.10 -6.36 -0.89
N GLU A 36 18.07 -6.20 -0.01
CA GLU A 36 18.36 -7.15 1.06
C GLU A 36 17.93 -6.57 2.39
N SER A 37 17.05 -7.26 3.11
CA SER A 37 16.67 -6.88 4.47
C SER A 37 16.94 -8.01 5.45
N GLU A 38 17.46 -7.67 6.62
CA GLU A 38 17.74 -8.57 7.74
C GLU A 38 17.04 -8.03 8.98
N ILE A 39 16.13 -8.83 9.52
CA ILE A 39 15.29 -8.48 10.68
C ILE A 39 15.61 -9.46 11.81
N THR A 40 15.84 -8.95 13.01
CA THR A 40 15.95 -9.75 14.22
C THR A 40 14.80 -9.40 15.14
N LEU A 41 14.00 -10.39 15.53
CA LEU A 41 12.94 -10.26 16.53
C LEU A 41 13.41 -10.88 17.85
N ASN A 42 13.44 -10.07 18.90
CA ASN A 42 13.71 -10.54 20.26
C ASN A 42 12.42 -11.05 20.93
N ALA A 43 12.60 -11.82 22.00
CA ALA A 43 11.48 -12.36 22.76
C ALA A 43 10.56 -11.26 23.32
N ASP A 44 11.11 -10.14 23.77
CA ASP A 44 10.35 -9.02 24.33
C ASP A 44 9.59 -8.17 23.29
N GLY A 45 9.72 -8.51 22.00
CA GLY A 45 9.11 -7.76 20.90
C GLY A 45 9.96 -6.63 20.34
N SER A 46 11.11 -6.31 20.97
CA SER A 46 12.09 -5.40 20.37
C SER A 46 12.87 -6.10 19.25
N GLY A 47 13.69 -5.33 18.53
CA GLY A 47 14.54 -5.94 17.51
C GLY A 47 15.40 -4.98 16.72
N THR A 48 16.03 -5.52 15.68
CA THR A 48 16.90 -4.77 14.77
C THR A 48 16.50 -4.97 13.32
N VAL A 49 16.68 -3.94 12.51
CA VAL A 49 16.52 -4.00 11.06
C VAL A 49 17.79 -3.52 10.40
N LYS A 50 18.24 -4.23 9.39
CA LYS A 50 19.22 -3.76 8.41
C LYS A 50 18.61 -3.88 7.03
N GLN A 51 18.86 -2.91 6.18
CA GLN A 51 18.49 -2.99 4.77
C GLN A 51 19.58 -2.42 3.90
N LYS A 52 19.81 -3.08 2.77
CA LYS A 52 20.68 -2.66 1.69
C LYS A 52 19.87 -2.58 0.41
N LEU A 53 19.83 -1.39 -0.18
CA LEU A 53 19.23 -1.12 -1.47
C LEU A 53 20.36 -0.82 -2.47
N VAL A 54 20.42 -1.55 -3.58
CA VAL A 54 21.28 -1.25 -4.73
C VAL A 54 20.37 -0.84 -5.87
N ILE A 55 20.59 0.36 -6.38
CA ILE A 55 19.69 1.04 -7.31
C ILE A 55 20.50 1.44 -8.52
N SER A 56 20.08 1.03 -9.71
CA SER A 56 20.75 1.40 -10.95
C SER A 56 20.52 2.87 -11.32
N GLU A 57 21.47 3.46 -12.05
CA GLU A 57 21.36 4.81 -12.64
C GLU A 57 20.03 4.98 -13.40
N ARG A 58 19.62 3.97 -14.18
CA ARG A 58 18.38 4.01 -14.95
C ARG A 58 17.14 4.18 -14.09
N LEU A 59 17.08 3.50 -12.94
CA LEU A 59 15.98 3.66 -12.01
C LEU A 59 16.02 5.04 -11.35
N ILE A 60 17.20 5.56 -11.02
CA ILE A 60 17.38 6.92 -10.47
C ILE A 60 16.89 7.97 -11.47
N VAL A 61 17.38 7.93 -12.71
CA VAL A 61 16.99 8.86 -13.78
C VAL A 61 15.50 8.80 -14.02
N ALA A 62 14.94 7.60 -14.18
CA ALA A 62 13.52 7.46 -14.45
C ALA A 62 12.62 7.90 -13.28
N THR A 63 13.10 7.76 -12.04
CA THR A 63 12.42 8.29 -10.85
C THR A 63 12.50 9.81 -10.83
N SER A 64 13.62 10.42 -11.22
CA SER A 64 13.74 11.88 -11.30
C SER A 64 12.90 12.50 -12.42
N GLU A 65 12.81 11.84 -13.58
CA GLU A 65 12.06 12.33 -14.74
C GLU A 65 10.55 12.19 -14.56
N ASN A 66 10.09 11.09 -13.94
CA ASN A 66 8.66 10.80 -13.72
C ASN A 66 8.17 11.08 -12.28
N GLY A 67 8.93 11.85 -11.51
CA GLY A 67 8.54 12.32 -10.16
C GLY A 67 8.51 11.25 -9.07
N GLY A 68 8.87 10.00 -9.39
CA GLY A 68 8.72 8.86 -8.49
C GLY A 68 7.25 8.56 -8.17
N ASN A 69 6.97 7.33 -7.77
CA ASN A 69 5.65 6.92 -7.31
C ASN A 69 5.80 6.21 -5.96
N LYS A 70 4.74 6.10 -5.17
CA LYS A 70 4.71 5.27 -3.95
C LYS A 70 5.09 3.81 -4.19
N ASN A 71 5.02 3.34 -5.45
CA ASN A 71 5.41 1.98 -5.83
C ASN A 71 6.82 1.88 -6.41
N THR A 72 7.55 2.99 -6.59
CA THR A 72 8.96 2.96 -7.00
C THR A 72 9.85 2.86 -5.77
N PRO A 73 10.92 2.03 -5.78
CA PRO A 73 11.86 1.97 -4.68
C PRO A 73 12.44 3.34 -4.34
N PRO A 74 12.69 3.65 -3.06
CA PRO A 74 13.22 4.94 -2.64
C PRO A 74 14.66 5.11 -3.15
N VAL A 75 14.90 6.17 -3.93
CA VAL A 75 16.21 6.46 -4.57
C VAL A 75 17.09 7.45 -3.80
N SER A 76 16.64 7.88 -2.61
CA SER A 76 17.36 8.80 -1.73
C SER A 76 17.20 8.43 -0.25
N LYS A 77 18.12 8.92 0.59
CA LYS A 77 18.08 8.70 2.05
C LYS A 77 16.82 9.30 2.67
N GLU A 78 16.41 10.47 2.22
CA GLU A 78 15.27 11.22 2.75
C GLU A 78 13.99 10.44 2.49
N LYS A 79 13.84 9.84 1.30
CA LYS A 79 12.71 8.97 0.96
C LYS A 79 12.70 7.68 1.79
N VAL A 80 13.86 7.06 2.00
CA VAL A 80 13.98 5.91 2.92
C VAL A 80 13.54 6.27 4.34
N LEU A 81 13.98 7.42 4.86
CA LEU A 81 13.59 7.90 6.18
C LEU A 81 12.08 8.23 6.26
N GLU A 82 11.52 8.82 5.20
CA GLU A 82 10.09 9.10 5.08
C GLU A 82 9.28 7.80 5.13
N GLU A 83 9.68 6.76 4.38
CA GLU A 83 9.01 5.46 4.38
C GLU A 83 9.11 4.72 5.72
N ILE A 84 10.27 4.78 6.37
CA ILE A 84 10.49 4.18 7.70
C ILE A 84 9.63 4.87 8.76
N GLY A 85 9.52 6.20 8.68
CA GLY A 85 8.79 7.02 9.63
C GLY A 85 9.26 6.78 11.07
N SER A 86 8.30 6.64 12.00
CA SER A 86 8.59 6.36 13.40
C SER A 86 8.65 4.86 13.73
N ALA A 87 8.71 3.98 12.74
CA ALA A 87 8.68 2.53 12.97
C ALA A 87 10.01 1.97 13.49
N VAL A 88 11.12 2.63 13.15
CA VAL A 88 12.49 2.21 13.45
C VAL A 88 13.31 3.42 13.85
N ASP A 89 14.00 3.31 14.98
CA ASP A 89 15.02 4.26 15.41
C ASP A 89 16.31 4.00 14.61
N ILE A 90 16.62 4.88 13.67
CA ILE A 90 17.75 4.70 12.75
C ILE A 90 19.07 5.02 13.45
N THR A 91 19.91 3.99 13.59
CA THR A 91 21.25 4.09 14.19
C THR A 91 22.32 4.50 13.17
N SER A 92 22.15 4.13 11.90
CA SER A 92 23.05 4.52 10.82
C SER A 92 22.35 4.45 9.48
N ILE A 93 22.60 5.41 8.60
CA ILE A 93 22.20 5.39 7.19
C ILE A 93 23.32 5.96 6.31
N THR A 94 23.77 5.18 5.34
CA THR A 94 24.82 5.54 4.38
C THR A 94 24.29 5.47 2.97
N MET A 95 24.79 6.34 2.11
CA MET A 95 24.49 6.35 0.68
C MET A 95 25.80 6.51 -0.05
N THR A 96 26.07 5.59 -0.97
CA THR A 96 27.30 5.53 -1.75
C THR A 96 26.92 5.61 -3.22
N GLU A 97 27.45 6.61 -3.92
CA GLU A 97 27.34 6.70 -5.38
C GLU A 97 28.28 5.66 -6.02
N LEU A 98 27.77 4.94 -7.01
CA LEU A 98 28.53 3.96 -7.77
C LEU A 98 29.14 4.62 -9.02
N PRO A 99 30.27 4.07 -9.54
CA PRO A 99 30.92 4.62 -10.73
C PRO A 99 30.05 4.65 -11.99
N ASP A 100 29.02 3.80 -12.05
CA ASP A 100 28.05 3.70 -13.14
C ASP A 100 26.84 4.63 -12.96
N GLY A 101 26.87 5.56 -11.99
CA GLY A 101 25.76 6.43 -11.66
C GLY A 101 24.66 5.77 -10.81
N GLY A 102 24.82 4.49 -10.44
CA GLY A 102 23.96 3.82 -9.48
C GLY A 102 24.18 4.29 -8.04
N ARG A 103 23.35 3.83 -7.11
CA ARG A 103 23.46 4.12 -5.68
C ARG A 103 23.32 2.87 -4.84
N ILE A 104 24.04 2.85 -3.73
CA ILE A 104 23.81 1.93 -2.62
C ILE A 104 23.30 2.73 -1.44
N ILE A 105 22.14 2.37 -0.89
CA ILE A 105 21.63 2.91 0.36
C ILE A 105 21.61 1.77 1.39
N ASP A 106 22.41 1.91 2.44
CA ASP A 106 22.45 0.96 3.54
C ASP A 106 21.93 1.66 4.80
N PHE A 107 21.02 1.03 5.53
CA PHE A 107 20.66 1.51 6.86
C PHE A 107 20.58 0.39 7.88
N LYS A 108 20.70 0.79 9.15
CA LYS A 108 20.50 -0.04 10.32
C LYS A 108 19.75 0.74 11.38
N GLY A 109 18.79 0.09 12.02
CA GLY A 109 18.07 0.66 13.14
C GLY A 109 17.50 -0.39 14.08
N THR A 110 16.78 0.08 15.08
CA THR A 110 16.13 -0.72 16.12
C THR A 110 14.66 -0.37 16.23
N PHE A 111 13.82 -1.32 16.64
CA PHE A 111 12.44 -1.06 17.02
C PHE A 111 12.20 -1.52 18.44
N SER A 112 11.34 -0.78 19.16
CA SER A 112 11.12 -1.01 20.59
C SER A 112 10.01 -2.03 20.88
N SER A 113 9.06 -2.20 19.96
CA SER A 113 7.98 -3.19 20.09
C SER A 113 7.58 -3.80 18.75
N ALA A 114 7.00 -5.00 18.80
CA ALA A 114 6.57 -5.74 17.63
C ALA A 114 5.39 -5.05 16.93
N GLU A 115 4.47 -4.46 17.70
CA GLU A 115 3.33 -3.69 17.21
C GLU A 115 3.81 -2.47 16.41
N GLN A 116 4.74 -1.69 16.97
CA GLN A 116 5.31 -0.50 16.30
C GLN A 116 5.90 -0.87 14.94
N PHE A 117 6.64 -1.98 14.88
CA PHE A 117 7.30 -2.42 13.65
C PHE A 117 6.36 -3.13 12.68
N PHE A 118 5.75 -4.25 13.05
CA PHE A 118 4.96 -5.09 12.14
C PHE A 118 3.62 -4.48 11.72
N LEU A 119 3.11 -3.44 12.41
CA LEU A 119 1.93 -2.69 11.99
C LEU A 119 2.26 -1.37 11.26
N SER A 120 3.55 -1.05 11.11
CA SER A 120 4.00 0.10 10.32
C SER A 120 3.78 -0.10 8.82
N GLU A 121 3.64 1.02 8.10
CA GLU A 121 3.61 1.01 6.63
C GLU A 121 4.94 0.49 6.08
N PHE A 122 6.07 0.88 6.67
CA PHE A 122 7.39 0.35 6.31
C PHE A 122 7.45 -1.18 6.28
N CYS A 123 7.07 -1.85 7.38
CA CYS A 123 7.16 -3.31 7.45
C CYS A 123 6.15 -3.99 6.51
N ARG A 124 4.92 -3.47 6.42
CA ARG A 124 3.84 -4.11 5.66
C ARG A 124 3.86 -3.82 4.17
N ASP A 125 4.24 -2.61 3.79
CA ASP A 125 4.16 -2.14 2.41
C ASP A 125 5.54 -2.17 1.72
N THR A 126 6.63 -1.87 2.43
CA THR A 126 7.99 -1.93 1.86
C THR A 126 8.63 -3.32 2.06
N LEU A 127 8.68 -3.82 3.29
CA LEU A 127 9.28 -5.14 3.56
C LEU A 127 8.35 -6.32 3.22
N LYS A 128 7.04 -6.07 3.14
CA LYS A 128 5.98 -7.07 2.95
C LYS A 128 6.01 -8.18 4.00
N LEU A 129 6.29 -7.84 5.26
CA LEU A 129 6.32 -8.77 6.38
C LEU A 129 5.10 -8.60 7.28
N ARG A 130 4.63 -9.71 7.85
CA ARG A 130 3.55 -9.71 8.85
C ARG A 130 3.78 -10.80 9.89
N LEU A 131 3.66 -10.45 11.16
CA LEU A 131 3.63 -11.39 12.28
C LEU A 131 2.18 -11.68 12.69
N ALA A 132 1.82 -12.95 12.81
CA ALA A 132 0.46 -13.38 13.13
C ALA A 132 0.46 -14.70 13.93
N PRO A 133 -0.63 -15.02 14.66
CA PRO A 133 -0.82 -16.37 15.20
C PRO A 133 -0.86 -17.41 14.07
N ALA A 134 -0.56 -18.67 14.38
CA ALA A 134 -0.50 -19.78 13.41
C ALA A 134 -1.09 -21.09 13.96
N GLY A 135 -2.17 -20.97 14.72
CA GLY A 135 -2.76 -22.06 15.50
C GLY A 135 -2.31 -22.04 16.96
N THR A 136 -2.83 -22.99 17.74
CA THR A 136 -2.64 -23.04 19.20
C THR A 136 -1.15 -23.05 19.59
N GLY A 137 -0.71 -22.00 20.30
CA GLY A 137 0.66 -21.87 20.79
C GLY A 137 1.72 -21.60 19.71
N LYS A 138 1.31 -21.24 18.49
CA LYS A 138 2.23 -20.99 17.36
C LYS A 138 2.11 -19.55 16.85
N ALA A 139 3.25 -19.04 16.40
CA ALA A 139 3.37 -17.77 15.70
C ALA A 139 3.94 -18.02 14.31
N ALA A 140 3.58 -17.16 13.35
CA ALA A 140 4.14 -17.17 12.02
C ALA A 140 4.53 -15.77 11.54
N ILE A 141 5.62 -15.71 10.78
CA ILE A 141 5.94 -14.56 9.94
C ILE A 141 5.68 -14.92 8.49
N TYR A 142 4.88 -14.09 7.82
CA TYR A 142 4.58 -14.17 6.41
C TYR A 142 5.40 -13.12 5.64
N CYS A 143 5.84 -13.48 4.44
CA CYS A 143 6.61 -12.62 3.54
C CYS A 143 5.93 -12.58 2.17
N ASP A 144 5.26 -11.47 1.86
CA ASP A 144 4.51 -11.26 0.61
C ASP A 144 5.33 -10.46 -0.42
N ALA A 145 6.67 -10.49 -0.34
CA ALA A 145 7.57 -9.69 -1.17
C ALA A 145 7.42 -9.93 -2.69
N TRP A 146 6.75 -11.01 -3.11
CA TRP A 146 6.46 -11.31 -4.51
C TRP A 146 4.96 -11.24 -4.88
N GLN A 147 4.07 -10.95 -3.93
CA GLN A 147 2.64 -11.04 -4.21
C GLN A 147 2.17 -9.84 -5.05
N SER A 148 2.09 -10.03 -6.37
CA SER A 148 1.33 -9.15 -7.26
C SER A 148 -0.13 -9.17 -6.80
N SER A 149 -0.70 -8.01 -6.49
CA SER A 149 -2.03 -7.90 -5.88
C SER A 149 -3.12 -8.64 -6.69
N GLY A 150 -3.60 -9.76 -6.15
CA GLY A 150 -4.90 -10.36 -6.48
C GLY A 150 -5.00 -11.15 -7.80
N ASP A 151 -6.13 -11.87 -7.91
CA ASP A 151 -6.56 -12.78 -9.00
C ASP A 151 -6.67 -12.12 -10.39
N VAL A 152 -5.60 -11.52 -10.89
CA VAL A 152 -5.54 -10.94 -12.23
C VAL A 152 -4.35 -11.52 -12.97
N SER A 153 -4.60 -11.96 -14.21
CA SER A 153 -3.62 -12.49 -15.16
C SER A 153 -2.57 -11.42 -15.51
N GLY A 154 -1.56 -11.28 -14.64
CA GLY A 154 -0.34 -10.55 -14.93
C GLY A 154 0.61 -11.34 -15.83
N PRO A 155 1.73 -10.74 -16.27
CA PRO A 155 2.74 -11.46 -17.02
C PRO A 155 3.32 -12.60 -16.17
N SER A 156 3.56 -13.74 -16.82
CA SER A 156 4.21 -14.89 -16.19
C SER A 156 5.59 -14.52 -15.64
N THR A 157 6.08 -15.26 -14.64
CA THR A 157 7.43 -15.09 -14.07
C THR A 157 8.54 -15.11 -15.15
N THR A 158 8.33 -15.87 -16.23
CA THR A 158 9.25 -15.92 -17.39
C THR A 158 9.22 -14.61 -18.20
N GLN A 159 8.05 -14.00 -18.37
CA GLN A 159 7.92 -12.68 -19.01
C GLN A 159 8.53 -11.60 -18.13
N LEU A 160 8.35 -11.67 -16.81
CA LEU A 160 9.02 -10.78 -15.85
C LEU A 160 10.54 -10.91 -15.95
N TYR A 161 11.10 -12.11 -15.97
CA TYR A 161 12.56 -12.31 -16.12
C TYR A 161 13.14 -11.67 -17.40
N GLY A 162 12.40 -11.70 -18.51
CA GLY A 162 12.81 -11.03 -19.74
C GLY A 162 12.85 -9.50 -19.62
N LEU A 163 12.14 -8.93 -18.66
CA LEU A 163 11.97 -7.49 -18.46
C LEU A 163 12.78 -6.94 -17.26
N VAL A 164 12.82 -7.64 -16.11
CA VAL A 164 13.54 -7.25 -14.88
C VAL A 164 14.82 -8.03 -14.63
N LYS A 165 15.59 -8.29 -15.69
CA LYS A 165 16.89 -8.97 -15.56
C LYS A 165 17.79 -8.16 -14.62
N GLY A 166 18.16 -8.75 -13.49
CA GLY A 166 18.94 -8.04 -12.46
C GLY A 166 18.19 -7.76 -11.15
N LEU A 167 16.91 -8.13 -11.05
CA LEU A 167 16.15 -8.02 -9.79
C LEU A 167 16.62 -9.06 -8.77
N TYR A 168 16.93 -8.60 -7.55
CA TYR A 168 17.24 -9.45 -6.42
C TYR A 168 16.57 -8.92 -5.15
N ILE A 169 15.73 -9.72 -4.51
CA ILE A 169 15.09 -9.38 -3.24
C ILE A 169 15.37 -10.50 -2.26
N LYS A 170 15.91 -10.15 -1.10
CA LYS A 170 16.14 -11.09 -0.01
C LYS A 170 15.57 -10.54 1.29
N ARG A 171 14.82 -11.38 1.98
CA ARG A 171 14.32 -11.11 3.33
C ARG A 171 14.86 -12.19 4.25
N THR A 172 15.62 -11.79 5.26
CA THR A 172 16.17 -12.67 6.29
C THR A 172 15.54 -12.31 7.62
N VAL A 173 15.06 -13.31 8.35
CA VAL A 173 14.47 -13.12 9.68
C VAL A 173 15.13 -14.04 10.68
N HIS A 174 15.62 -13.46 11.77
CA HIS A 174 16.14 -14.14 12.95
C HIS A 174 15.07 -14.16 14.03
N LEU A 175 14.66 -15.35 14.45
CA LEU A 175 13.57 -15.57 15.40
C LEU A 175 14.10 -15.83 16.83
N PRO A 176 13.30 -15.52 17.86
CA PRO A 176 13.66 -15.82 19.25
C PRO A 176 13.57 -17.32 19.59
N ALA A 177 13.04 -18.15 18.68
CA ALA A 177 12.86 -19.59 18.84
C ALA A 177 13.27 -20.37 17.60
N GLN A 178 13.39 -21.68 17.77
CA GLN A 178 13.67 -22.61 16.68
C GLN A 178 12.51 -22.68 15.69
N ILE A 179 12.86 -22.69 14.40
CA ILE A 179 11.89 -22.84 13.32
C ILE A 179 11.35 -24.26 13.31
N GLU A 180 10.03 -24.38 13.39
CA GLU A 180 9.33 -25.65 13.24
C GLU A 180 9.12 -25.93 11.76
N LYS A 181 8.47 -25.00 11.05
CA LYS A 181 8.11 -25.14 9.64
C LYS A 181 8.47 -23.87 8.88
N THR A 182 8.97 -24.03 7.66
CA THR A 182 9.16 -22.91 6.73
C THR A 182 9.22 -23.41 5.29
N ASN A 183 8.86 -22.55 4.35
CA ASN A 183 9.12 -22.72 2.91
C ASN A 183 10.32 -21.89 2.41
N GLY A 184 11.05 -21.22 3.32
CA GLY A 184 12.28 -20.48 3.02
C GLY A 184 13.55 -21.30 3.30
N TYR A 185 14.70 -20.70 3.00
CA TYR A 185 16.01 -21.28 3.31
C TYR A 185 16.30 -21.14 4.80
N ARG A 186 16.41 -22.27 5.49
CA ARG A 186 16.76 -22.33 6.91
C ARG A 186 18.26 -22.14 7.11
N GLY A 187 18.63 -21.22 8.00
CA GLY A 187 20.01 -21.00 8.43
C GLY A 187 20.56 -22.15 9.28
N LYS A 188 21.88 -22.18 9.46
CA LYS A 188 22.58 -23.22 10.24
C LYS A 188 22.20 -23.21 11.72
N ASP A 189 21.85 -22.04 12.24
CA ASP A 189 21.41 -21.79 13.62
C ASP A 189 19.96 -22.25 13.89
N LYS A 190 19.23 -22.74 12.88
CA LYS A 190 17.84 -23.23 12.94
C LYS A 190 16.78 -22.21 13.37
N ASN A 191 17.18 -20.99 13.73
CA ASN A 191 16.29 -19.89 14.11
C ASN A 191 16.23 -18.80 13.02
N THR A 192 17.07 -18.92 11.99
CA THR A 192 17.09 -18.00 10.84
C THR A 192 16.39 -18.60 9.63
N VAL A 193 15.57 -17.79 8.97
CA VAL A 193 14.96 -18.10 7.68
C VAL A 193 15.30 -17.00 6.68
N SER A 194 15.43 -17.36 5.40
CA SER A 194 15.45 -16.37 4.32
C SER A 194 14.58 -16.77 3.13
N TRP A 195 13.94 -15.78 2.52
CA TRP A 195 13.26 -15.90 1.24
C TRP A 195 13.99 -15.06 0.21
N VAL A 196 14.15 -15.63 -0.98
CA VAL A 196 14.95 -15.03 -2.05
C VAL A 196 14.17 -15.08 -3.35
N THR A 197 14.01 -13.90 -3.95
CA THR A 197 13.67 -13.71 -5.34
C THR A 197 14.95 -13.29 -6.05
N ASP A 198 15.40 -14.09 -7.02
CA ASP A 198 16.61 -13.79 -7.78
C ASP A 198 16.32 -13.96 -9.27
N LEU A 199 16.40 -12.87 -10.03
CA LEU A 199 16.23 -12.83 -11.48
C LEU A 199 17.50 -12.34 -12.17
N ARG A 200 18.66 -12.40 -11.50
CA ARG A 200 19.95 -12.01 -12.07
C ARG A 200 20.47 -13.06 -13.05
N ASP A 201 20.20 -14.33 -12.79
CA ASP A 201 20.63 -15.47 -13.61
C ASP A 201 19.54 -16.55 -13.77
N LYS A 202 19.86 -17.57 -14.59
CA LYS A 202 18.93 -18.67 -14.91
C LYS A 202 18.63 -19.57 -13.71
N GLU A 203 19.56 -19.73 -12.78
CA GLU A 203 19.40 -20.58 -11.61
C GLU A 203 18.51 -19.89 -10.57
N GLY A 204 18.76 -18.60 -10.33
CA GLY A 204 17.87 -17.72 -9.58
C GLY A 204 16.45 -17.73 -10.13
N LEU A 205 16.30 -17.56 -11.45
CA LEU A 205 14.99 -17.62 -12.10
C LEU A 205 14.25 -18.93 -11.81
N ALA A 206 14.94 -20.06 -11.95
CA ALA A 206 14.33 -21.37 -11.73
C ALA A 206 13.84 -21.52 -10.28
N ARG A 207 14.63 -21.05 -9.31
CA ARG A 207 14.24 -21.02 -7.89
C ARG A 207 13.05 -20.11 -7.63
N THR A 208 13.08 -18.88 -8.16
CA THR A 208 11.99 -17.91 -8.03
C THR A 208 10.71 -18.48 -8.64
N LYS A 209 10.80 -19.05 -9.85
CA LYS A 209 9.65 -19.69 -10.51
C LYS A 209 9.04 -20.81 -9.67
N ALA A 210 9.86 -21.68 -9.09
CA ALA A 210 9.39 -22.76 -8.23
C ALA A 210 8.70 -22.24 -6.95
N PHE A 211 9.20 -21.15 -6.36
CA PHE A 211 8.59 -20.51 -5.19
C PHE A 211 7.25 -19.84 -5.53
N VAL A 212 7.18 -19.16 -6.67
CA VAL A 212 6.02 -18.36 -7.10
C VAL A 212 4.89 -19.20 -7.67
N GLU A 213 5.23 -20.21 -8.48
CA GLU A 213 4.25 -21.11 -9.10
C GLU A 213 3.96 -22.34 -8.20
N GLY A 214 4.64 -22.43 -7.05
CA GLY A 214 4.43 -23.47 -6.06
C GLY A 214 3.12 -23.33 -5.28
N LYS A 215 2.90 -24.26 -4.33
CA LYS A 215 1.68 -24.34 -3.51
C LYS A 215 1.37 -23.03 -2.77
N ASP A 216 2.40 -22.35 -2.29
CA ASP A 216 2.27 -21.13 -1.49
C ASP A 216 2.18 -19.85 -2.35
N LYS A 217 2.16 -19.98 -3.69
CA LYS A 217 1.98 -18.89 -4.65
C LYS A 217 2.91 -17.69 -4.41
N GLY A 218 4.18 -17.95 -4.06
CA GLY A 218 5.18 -16.92 -3.78
C GLY A 218 5.07 -16.24 -2.41
N VAL A 219 4.24 -16.75 -1.50
CA VAL A 219 4.15 -16.28 -0.12
C VAL A 219 5.13 -17.05 0.76
N GLY A 220 6.11 -16.34 1.32
CA GLY A 220 7.04 -16.90 2.29
C GLY A 220 6.34 -17.09 3.64
N SER A 221 6.63 -18.19 4.34
CA SER A 221 6.14 -18.42 5.69
C SER A 221 7.16 -19.14 6.56
N VAL A 222 7.18 -18.77 7.85
CA VAL A 222 7.95 -19.43 8.90
C VAL A 222 7.07 -19.55 10.14
N VAL A 223 7.07 -20.71 10.78
CA VAL A 223 6.28 -21.02 11.98
C VAL A 223 7.22 -21.41 13.11
N PHE A 224 6.96 -20.87 14.30
CA PHE A 224 7.74 -21.09 15.51
C PHE A 224 6.84 -21.08 16.76
N ASP A 225 7.40 -21.52 17.88
CA ASP A 225 6.70 -21.58 19.17
C ASP A 225 6.43 -20.16 19.71
N ALA A 226 5.14 -19.84 19.92
CA ALA A 226 4.73 -18.53 20.41
C ALA A 226 5.09 -18.33 21.90
N SER A 227 5.36 -19.39 22.67
CA SER A 227 5.77 -19.26 24.08
C SER A 227 7.12 -18.55 24.26
N ALA A 228 7.90 -18.44 23.20
CA ALA A 228 9.13 -17.65 23.19
C ALA A 228 8.88 -16.14 23.05
N LEU A 229 7.64 -15.72 22.80
CA LEU A 229 7.26 -14.31 22.75
C LEU A 229 6.81 -13.85 24.15
N GLY A 230 7.44 -12.79 24.64
CA GLY A 230 7.07 -12.07 25.84
C GLY A 230 5.90 -11.09 25.64
N PHE A 231 5.25 -11.13 24.48
CA PHE A 231 4.08 -10.34 24.11
C PHE A 231 3.01 -11.24 23.47
N SER A 232 1.78 -10.72 23.37
CA SER A 232 0.63 -11.49 22.88
C SER A 232 0.35 -11.26 21.40
N LEU A 233 -0.13 -12.31 20.73
CA LEU A 233 -0.69 -12.23 19.39
C LEU A 233 -2.22 -12.47 19.45
N PRO A 234 -3.00 -11.88 18.53
CA PRO A 234 -2.59 -10.98 17.44
C PRO A 234 -2.11 -9.59 17.91
N LEU A 235 -1.28 -8.94 17.08
CA LEU A 235 -0.83 -7.57 17.31
C LEU A 235 -1.99 -6.60 17.09
N LYS A 236 -2.26 -5.75 18.09
CA LYS A 236 -3.35 -4.78 18.03
C LYS A 236 -2.85 -3.40 17.64
N ALA A 237 -3.55 -2.75 16.72
CA ALA A 237 -3.30 -1.34 16.44
C ALA A 237 -3.63 -0.52 17.69
N ALA A 238 -2.68 0.32 18.13
CA ALA A 238 -2.93 1.22 19.25
C ALA A 238 -4.09 2.16 18.90
N ALA A 239 -5.08 2.27 19.79
CA ALA A 239 -6.03 3.37 19.76
C ALA A 239 -5.25 4.71 19.84
N PRO A 240 -5.77 5.82 19.29
CA PRO A 240 -5.11 7.12 19.39
C PRO A 240 -4.74 7.40 20.86
N PRO A 241 -3.51 7.90 21.14
CA PRO A 241 -3.05 8.09 22.51
C PRO A 241 -4.01 9.00 23.26
N GLN A 242 -4.55 8.52 24.38
CA GLN A 242 -5.05 9.41 25.42
C GLN A 242 -3.83 10.10 26.02
N GLU A 243 -3.66 11.40 25.77
CA GLU A 243 -2.66 12.20 26.48
C GLU A 243 -2.93 12.13 27.98
N ILE A 244 -2.16 11.31 28.70
CA ILE A 244 -2.04 11.44 30.15
C ILE A 244 -1.03 12.55 30.40
N ALA A 245 -1.46 13.79 30.16
CA ALA A 245 -0.74 14.96 30.64
C ALA A 245 -0.99 15.11 32.14
N LYS A 246 -0.01 14.72 32.96
CA LYS A 246 0.11 15.23 34.34
C LYS A 246 0.49 16.71 34.26
N SER A 247 -0.49 17.61 34.33
CA SER A 247 -0.30 18.99 34.78
C SER A 247 -1.64 19.66 35.11
N GLU A 248 -1.61 20.59 36.05
CA GLU A 248 -2.72 21.06 36.89
C GLU A 248 -3.81 21.88 36.16
N LYS A 249 -5.06 21.66 36.60
CA LYS A 249 -6.25 22.55 36.57
C LYS A 249 -6.52 23.36 35.29
N THR A 250 -7.48 22.88 34.48
CA THR A 250 -8.63 23.63 33.93
C THR A 250 -9.67 22.60 33.42
N PRO A 251 -10.98 22.71 33.69
CA PRO A 251 -11.96 21.71 33.27
C PRO A 251 -12.38 21.97 31.82
N SER A 252 -11.90 21.16 30.89
CA SER A 252 -12.45 21.06 29.54
C SER A 252 -12.59 19.60 29.18
N SER A 253 -13.80 19.07 29.39
CA SER A 253 -14.44 17.96 28.69
C SER A 253 -13.52 17.07 27.85
N GLN A 254 -13.11 15.94 28.42
CA GLN A 254 -12.61 14.79 27.66
C GLN A 254 -13.76 14.24 26.80
N GLU A 255 -13.73 14.46 25.48
CA GLU A 255 -14.62 13.79 24.54
C GLU A 255 -14.08 12.39 24.17
N PRO A 256 -14.96 11.36 24.06
CA PRO A 256 -14.58 10.05 23.53
C PRO A 256 -14.20 10.18 22.05
N SER A 257 -13.25 9.36 21.59
CA SER A 257 -12.73 9.36 20.21
C SER A 257 -13.84 9.56 19.18
N GLU A 258 -13.80 10.68 18.43
CA GLU A 258 -14.83 11.10 17.47
C GLU A 258 -15.11 10.09 16.36
N LEU A 259 -14.20 9.12 16.15
CA LEU A 259 -14.28 8.08 15.12
C LEU A 259 -14.42 6.70 15.74
N LYS A 260 -15.26 5.85 15.14
CA LYS A 260 -15.41 4.43 15.48
C LYS A 260 -15.48 3.59 14.22
N ALA A 261 -14.93 2.37 14.28
CA ALA A 261 -15.06 1.40 13.20
C ALA A 261 -15.51 0.06 13.77
N GLU A 262 -16.53 -0.54 13.16
CA GLU A 262 -17.14 -1.80 13.61
C GLU A 262 -17.42 -2.72 12.42
N VAL A 263 -17.39 -4.03 12.67
CA VAL A 263 -17.82 -5.02 11.67
C VAL A 263 -19.34 -5.07 11.67
N SER A 264 -19.96 -4.53 10.62
CA SER A 264 -21.41 -4.41 10.49
C SER A 264 -22.05 -5.68 9.92
N TRP A 265 -21.37 -6.37 9.01
CA TRP A 265 -21.86 -7.64 8.46
C TRP A 265 -20.72 -8.54 7.97
N VAL A 266 -21.04 -9.83 7.89
CA VAL A 266 -20.17 -10.88 7.34
C VAL A 266 -20.94 -11.61 6.24
N ALA A 267 -20.32 -11.78 5.07
CA ALA A 267 -20.90 -12.48 3.94
C ALA A 267 -20.00 -13.65 3.54
N VAL A 268 -20.60 -14.84 3.51
CA VAL A 268 -19.99 -16.08 3.00
C VAL A 268 -20.68 -16.44 1.70
N ASN A 269 -19.99 -16.23 0.57
CA ASN A 269 -20.51 -16.63 -0.72
C ASN A 269 -20.15 -18.09 -0.97
N LYS A 270 -21.14 -18.91 -1.31
CA LYS A 270 -20.93 -20.30 -1.71
C LYS A 270 -21.14 -20.43 -3.22
N LYS A 271 -20.21 -21.08 -3.92
CA LYS A 271 -20.39 -21.48 -5.32
C LYS A 271 -20.98 -22.89 -5.34
N VAL A 272 -22.09 -23.04 -6.05
CA VAL A 272 -22.64 -24.36 -6.37
C VAL A 272 -21.87 -24.88 -7.59
N ALA A 273 -21.22 -26.03 -7.45
CA ALA A 273 -20.64 -26.72 -8.59
C ALA A 273 -21.75 -27.12 -9.58
N LEU A 274 -21.58 -26.78 -10.86
CA LEU A 274 -22.51 -27.15 -11.92
C LEU A 274 -22.40 -28.63 -12.31
N ASP A 275 -21.38 -29.34 -11.84
CA ASP A 275 -21.15 -30.75 -12.13
C ASP A 275 -21.84 -31.63 -11.08
N SER A 276 -22.73 -32.49 -11.56
CA SER A 276 -23.68 -33.32 -10.81
C SER A 276 -23.07 -34.39 -9.88
N ASN A 277 -21.79 -34.29 -9.51
CA ASN A 277 -21.08 -35.23 -8.64
C ASN A 277 -20.60 -34.63 -7.31
N SER A 278 -20.76 -33.33 -7.05
CA SER A 278 -20.55 -32.77 -5.70
C SER A 278 -21.83 -32.13 -5.16
N THR A 279 -22.41 -32.73 -4.13
CA THR A 279 -23.65 -32.26 -3.47
C THR A 279 -23.43 -31.14 -2.46
N GLU A 280 -22.18 -30.76 -2.17
CA GLU A 280 -21.87 -29.75 -1.15
C GLU A 280 -21.39 -28.44 -1.79
N PRO A 281 -21.99 -27.30 -1.42
CA PRO A 281 -21.61 -26.00 -1.96
C PRO A 281 -20.28 -25.54 -1.34
N GLU A 282 -19.28 -25.27 -2.18
CA GLU A 282 -17.94 -24.83 -1.77
C GLU A 282 -17.96 -23.33 -1.43
N ILE A 283 -17.37 -22.93 -0.29
CA ILE A 283 -17.23 -21.50 0.03
C ILE A 283 -16.29 -20.88 -0.99
N SER A 284 -16.76 -19.87 -1.73
CA SER A 284 -15.98 -19.22 -2.79
C SER A 284 -15.34 -17.92 -2.33
N ASP A 285 -16.00 -17.15 -1.46
CA ASP A 285 -15.53 -15.85 -1.01
C ASP A 285 -16.01 -15.53 0.40
N LEU A 286 -15.13 -14.91 1.18
CA LEU A 286 -15.42 -14.34 2.50
C LEU A 286 -15.24 -12.82 2.44
N GLU A 287 -16.32 -12.07 2.72
CA GLU A 287 -16.35 -10.60 2.66
C GLU A 287 -16.93 -10.02 3.96
N PHE A 288 -16.40 -8.87 4.38
CA PHE A 288 -16.83 -8.15 5.58
C PHE A 288 -17.22 -6.72 5.22
N GLY A 289 -18.29 -6.24 5.86
CA GLY A 289 -18.67 -4.84 5.89
C GLY A 289 -18.11 -4.16 7.12
N ILE A 290 -17.23 -3.18 6.92
CA ILE A 290 -16.69 -2.35 7.99
C ILE A 290 -17.40 -1.00 7.94
N GLU A 291 -18.15 -0.69 8.97
CA GLU A 291 -18.79 0.61 9.14
C GLU A 291 -17.84 1.53 9.90
N VAL A 292 -17.56 2.70 9.33
CA VAL A 292 -16.86 3.78 10.04
C VAL A 292 -17.85 4.88 10.32
N ALA A 293 -18.01 5.24 11.59
CA ALA A 293 -18.91 6.28 12.04
C ALA A 293 -18.13 7.43 12.71
N TRP A 294 -18.67 8.64 12.62
CA TRP A 294 -18.10 9.84 13.22
C TRP A 294 -19.16 10.77 13.84
N SER A 295 -18.74 11.60 14.79
CA SER A 295 -19.63 12.61 15.40
C SER A 295 -20.11 13.64 14.37
N LYS A 296 -21.24 14.31 14.64
CA LYS A 296 -21.75 15.36 13.74
C LYS A 296 -20.79 16.55 13.60
N ASP A 297 -19.97 16.77 14.62
CA ASP A 297 -19.01 17.86 14.68
C ASP A 297 -17.70 17.49 13.95
N SER A 298 -17.44 16.19 13.76
CA SER A 298 -16.34 15.68 12.96
C SER A 298 -16.68 15.62 11.48
N LYS A 299 -15.73 16.02 10.62
CA LYS A 299 -15.90 16.02 9.16
C LYS A 299 -14.68 15.39 8.48
N PRO A 300 -14.50 14.06 8.60
CA PRO A 300 -13.44 13.36 7.90
C PRO A 300 -13.56 13.58 6.38
N PHE A 301 -12.41 13.73 5.73
CA PHE A 301 -12.32 14.01 4.30
C PHE A 301 -12.48 12.75 3.46
N ALA A 302 -11.90 11.63 3.90
CA ALA A 302 -11.93 10.36 3.18
C ALA A 302 -11.65 9.17 4.12
N CYS A 303 -12.09 7.98 3.70
CA CYS A 303 -11.62 6.71 4.26
C CYS A 303 -10.86 5.92 3.20
N HIS A 304 -9.84 5.19 3.61
CA HIS A 304 -9.16 4.24 2.73
C HIS A 304 -9.80 2.85 2.84
N THR A 305 -9.47 1.94 1.92
CA THR A 305 -9.84 0.52 2.06
C THR A 305 -9.44 0.02 3.45
N PRO A 306 -10.31 -0.72 4.16
CA PRO A 306 -9.95 -1.32 5.44
C PRO A 306 -8.71 -2.21 5.30
N VAL A 307 -8.02 -2.40 6.41
CA VAL A 307 -6.79 -3.18 6.46
C VAL A 307 -6.97 -4.29 7.48
N LEU A 308 -6.96 -5.54 7.01
CA LEU A 308 -6.94 -6.71 7.88
C LEU A 308 -5.52 -6.95 8.40
N THR A 309 -5.37 -7.00 9.72
CA THR A 309 -4.12 -7.36 10.39
C THR A 309 -4.13 -8.81 10.83
N ASN A 310 -5.29 -9.32 11.24
CA ASN A 310 -5.47 -10.71 11.64
C ASN A 310 -6.86 -11.23 11.32
N ILE A 311 -6.94 -12.50 10.94
CA ILE A 311 -8.17 -13.28 10.83
C ILE A 311 -7.75 -14.74 10.62
N GLN A 312 -8.36 -15.66 11.38
CA GLN A 312 -8.08 -17.09 11.25
C GLN A 312 -9.37 -17.90 11.21
N ASP A 313 -9.32 -19.11 10.68
CA ASP A 313 -10.34 -20.10 11.00
C ASP A 313 -10.01 -20.90 12.28
N ASP A 314 -10.97 -21.69 12.76
CA ASP A 314 -10.81 -22.59 13.90
C ASP A 314 -9.83 -23.74 13.68
N LEU A 315 -9.35 -23.93 12.44
CA LEU A 315 -8.28 -24.85 12.09
C LEU A 315 -6.89 -24.18 12.15
N GLY A 316 -6.83 -22.87 12.43
CA GLY A 316 -5.60 -22.09 12.52
C GLY A 316 -5.06 -21.61 11.17
N ASN A 317 -5.85 -21.69 10.09
CA ASN A 317 -5.45 -21.14 8.79
C ASN A 317 -5.54 -19.62 8.82
N ASP A 318 -4.49 -18.96 8.36
CA ASP A 318 -4.47 -17.51 8.18
C ASP A 318 -5.32 -17.10 6.95
N LEU A 319 -6.33 -16.27 7.20
CA LEU A 319 -7.28 -15.83 6.17
C LEU A 319 -7.00 -14.41 5.66
N VAL A 320 -5.92 -13.75 6.12
CA VAL A 320 -5.59 -12.39 5.67
C VAL A 320 -5.31 -12.38 4.17
N LYS A 321 -6.01 -11.51 3.43
CA LYS A 321 -5.80 -11.25 2.00
C LYS A 321 -5.41 -9.79 1.82
N SER A 322 -4.30 -9.55 1.12
CA SER A 322 -3.85 -8.21 0.76
C SER A 322 -4.92 -7.50 -0.08
N ALA A 323 -5.36 -6.33 0.39
CA ALA A 323 -6.37 -5.52 -0.29
C ALA A 323 -5.71 -4.40 -1.09
N PHE A 324 -6.26 -4.11 -2.28
CA PHE A 324 -5.86 -2.94 -3.04
C PHE A 324 -6.32 -1.67 -2.30
N GLN A 325 -5.39 -0.75 -2.06
CA GLN A 325 -5.68 0.51 -1.38
C GLN A 325 -6.46 1.44 -2.31
N SER A 326 -7.69 1.76 -1.92
CA SER A 326 -8.56 2.71 -2.61
C SER A 326 -8.93 3.82 -1.64
N VAL A 327 -9.06 5.05 -2.15
CA VAL A 327 -9.49 6.19 -1.36
C VAL A 327 -10.97 6.47 -1.66
N HIS A 328 -11.78 6.51 -0.61
CA HIS A 328 -13.20 6.78 -0.66
C HIS A 328 -13.47 8.17 -0.06
N LYS A 329 -13.57 9.19 -0.92
CA LYS A 329 -13.96 10.54 -0.51
C LYS A 329 -15.35 10.51 0.16
N ILE A 330 -15.47 11.26 1.25
CA ILE A 330 -16.72 11.42 1.99
C ILE A 330 -17.40 12.68 1.45
N TYR A 331 -18.67 12.55 1.06
CA TYR A 331 -19.45 13.63 0.48
C TYR A 331 -20.75 13.82 1.26
N GLY A 332 -21.19 15.07 1.38
CA GLY A 332 -22.45 15.40 2.02
C GLY A 332 -22.42 15.34 3.55
N SER A 333 -23.59 15.15 4.15
CA SER A 333 -23.81 15.22 5.59
C SER A 333 -23.90 13.84 6.26
N SER A 334 -23.43 12.78 5.61
CA SER A 334 -23.41 11.45 6.23
C SER A 334 -22.46 11.45 7.43
N THR A 335 -22.85 10.76 8.50
CA THR A 335 -22.00 10.53 9.69
C THR A 335 -21.38 9.13 9.71
N GLU A 336 -21.54 8.39 8.61
CA GLU A 336 -21.08 7.01 8.50
C GLU A 336 -20.66 6.66 7.06
N LYS A 337 -19.79 5.66 6.94
CA LYS A 337 -19.35 5.07 5.68
C LYS A 337 -19.20 3.57 5.80
N MET A 338 -19.92 2.83 4.96
CA MET A 338 -19.73 1.39 4.79
C MET A 338 -18.59 1.10 3.81
N LEU A 339 -17.64 0.28 4.22
CA LEU A 339 -16.52 -0.19 3.42
C LEU A 339 -16.53 -1.71 3.35
N LYS A 340 -15.90 -2.27 2.30
CA LYS A 340 -15.83 -3.71 2.08
C LYS A 340 -14.40 -4.20 2.11
N ILE A 341 -14.18 -5.36 2.71
CA ILE A 341 -12.91 -6.07 2.64
C ILE A 341 -13.12 -7.58 2.44
N LYS A 342 -12.25 -8.18 1.63
CA LYS A 342 -12.25 -9.63 1.37
C LYS A 342 -11.14 -10.31 2.13
N ALA A 343 -11.39 -11.54 2.58
CA ALA A 343 -10.42 -12.46 3.14
C ALA A 343 -10.23 -13.68 2.23
N LYS A 344 -9.24 -14.52 2.53
CA LYS A 344 -9.10 -15.84 1.91
C LYS A 344 -10.27 -16.73 2.35
N THR A 345 -10.59 -17.71 1.51
CA THR A 345 -11.57 -18.74 1.84
C THR A 345 -11.11 -19.55 3.06
N PRO A 346 -11.98 -19.79 4.06
CA PRO A 346 -11.71 -20.73 5.16
C PRO A 346 -11.38 -22.14 4.66
N GLY A 347 -10.75 -22.95 5.51
CA GLY A 347 -10.58 -24.38 5.23
C GLY A 347 -11.92 -25.09 5.05
N GLU A 348 -11.95 -26.17 4.26
CA GLU A 348 -13.16 -26.93 3.91
C GLU A 348 -13.99 -27.37 5.13
N ASN A 349 -13.33 -27.66 6.25
CA ASN A 349 -13.96 -28.11 7.50
C ASN A 349 -14.01 -27.03 8.59
N ALA A 350 -13.70 -25.78 8.25
CA ALA A 350 -13.75 -24.68 9.20
C ALA A 350 -15.20 -24.41 9.62
N LYS A 351 -15.44 -24.32 10.93
CA LYS A 351 -16.77 -24.00 11.48
C LYS A 351 -16.86 -22.57 11.98
N GLN A 352 -15.71 -21.93 12.21
CA GLN A 352 -15.65 -20.61 12.80
C GLN A 352 -14.51 -19.81 12.21
N ILE A 353 -14.71 -18.50 12.16
CA ILE A 353 -13.66 -17.50 11.98
C ILE A 353 -13.40 -16.88 13.35
N LYS A 354 -12.13 -16.64 13.67
CA LYS A 354 -11.67 -16.08 14.94
C LYS A 354 -10.75 -14.90 14.73
N ASN A 355 -10.73 -14.01 15.73
CA ASN A 355 -9.77 -12.93 15.89
C ASN A 355 -9.70 -12.03 14.64
N LEU A 356 -10.85 -11.64 14.09
CA LEU A 356 -10.89 -10.67 13.01
C LEU A 356 -10.47 -9.31 13.60
N GLU A 357 -9.34 -8.81 13.14
CA GLU A 357 -8.78 -7.54 13.58
C GLU A 357 -8.24 -6.75 12.39
N GLY A 358 -8.37 -5.44 12.49
CA GLY A 358 -7.87 -4.53 11.49
C GLY A 358 -8.07 -3.08 11.87
N TYR A 359 -7.86 -2.21 10.89
CA TYR A 359 -8.13 -0.78 11.04
C TYR A 359 -8.58 -0.16 9.72
N VAL A 360 -9.29 0.96 9.81
CA VAL A 360 -9.59 1.82 8.67
C VAL A 360 -8.72 3.08 8.76
N PRO A 361 -7.86 3.36 7.76
CA PRO A 361 -7.20 4.66 7.66
C PRO A 361 -8.23 5.74 7.29
N VAL A 362 -8.42 6.72 8.17
CA VAL A 362 -9.35 7.84 7.98
C VAL A 362 -8.57 9.14 7.88
N VAL A 363 -8.79 9.90 6.81
CA VAL A 363 -8.22 11.23 6.64
C VAL A 363 -9.10 12.23 7.40
N THR A 364 -8.65 12.71 8.55
CA THR A 364 -9.45 13.56 9.44
C THR A 364 -9.28 15.04 9.16
N ASN A 365 -8.09 15.45 8.75
CA ASN A 365 -7.79 16.83 8.41
C ASN A 365 -6.95 16.88 7.14
N VAL A 366 -7.21 17.90 6.33
CA VAL A 366 -6.43 18.20 5.12
C VAL A 366 -6.09 19.69 5.16
N ASN A 367 -4.81 20.01 5.13
CA ASN A 367 -4.39 21.38 4.89
C ASN A 367 -4.36 21.60 3.38
N LYS A 368 -5.05 22.64 2.93
CA LYS A 368 -5.14 22.98 1.52
C LYS A 368 -4.53 24.33 1.27
N GLU A 369 -3.80 24.44 0.17
CA GLU A 369 -3.29 25.71 -0.31
C GLU A 369 -3.77 25.97 -1.72
N LYS A 370 -4.21 27.21 -1.94
CA LYS A 370 -4.60 27.71 -3.25
C LYS A 370 -3.40 28.38 -3.88
N VAL A 371 -2.97 27.87 -5.03
CA VAL A 371 -1.83 28.35 -5.78
C VAL A 371 -2.30 28.87 -7.13
N ILE A 372 -1.80 30.05 -7.49
CA ILE A 372 -2.02 30.64 -8.81
C ILE A 372 -0.69 30.50 -9.58
N LEU A 373 -0.76 29.83 -10.71
CA LEU A 373 0.32 29.77 -11.68
C LEU A 373 0.05 30.81 -12.76
N GLU A 374 0.87 31.85 -12.75
CA GLU A 374 0.99 32.80 -13.84
C GLU A 374 2.03 32.26 -14.84
N ASN A 375 1.78 32.40 -16.14
CA ASN A 375 2.62 31.93 -17.25
C ASN A 375 2.73 30.40 -17.38
N MET A 376 1.61 29.67 -17.31
CA MET A 376 1.59 28.20 -17.41
C MET A 376 2.29 27.63 -18.66
N GLN A 377 2.32 28.38 -19.78
CA GLN A 377 3.03 27.98 -20.99
C GLN A 377 4.55 27.92 -20.80
N GLU A 378 5.11 28.88 -20.06
CA GLU A 378 6.56 28.92 -19.80
C GLU A 378 6.98 27.81 -18.83
N LEU A 379 6.06 27.35 -17.98
CA LEU A 379 6.26 26.26 -17.03
C LEU A 379 6.12 24.86 -17.65
N ALA A 380 5.53 24.76 -18.84
CA ALA A 380 5.38 23.47 -19.53
C ALA A 380 6.74 22.86 -19.86
N GLY A 381 6.94 21.60 -19.47
CA GLY A 381 8.20 20.87 -19.63
C GLY A 381 9.31 21.29 -18.66
N ARG A 382 9.05 22.18 -17.69
CA ARG A 382 10.02 22.51 -16.63
C ARG A 382 9.88 21.55 -15.44
N GLU A 383 11.02 21.31 -14.81
CA GLU A 383 11.14 20.50 -13.59
C GLU A 383 10.61 21.19 -12.34
N THR A 384 10.51 22.52 -12.33
CA THR A 384 10.04 23.31 -11.19
C THR A 384 9.10 24.41 -11.66
N THR A 385 8.19 24.80 -10.76
CA THR A 385 7.26 25.91 -10.95
C THR A 385 7.73 27.21 -10.31
N ALA A 386 8.83 27.19 -9.57
CA ALA A 386 9.30 28.27 -8.69
C ALA A 386 8.28 28.63 -7.58
N ASN A 387 7.26 27.79 -7.37
CA ASN A 387 6.33 27.91 -6.28
C ASN A 387 6.69 26.86 -5.22
N PRO A 388 7.08 27.27 -4.00
CA PRO A 388 7.61 26.34 -3.00
C PRO A 388 6.59 25.27 -2.56
N VAL A 389 5.29 25.54 -2.69
CA VAL A 389 4.21 24.61 -2.34
C VAL A 389 4.11 23.50 -3.39
N LEU A 390 4.03 23.90 -4.65
CA LEU A 390 3.94 22.98 -5.78
C LEU A 390 5.24 22.20 -5.99
N ASP A 391 6.39 22.85 -5.80
CA ASP A 391 7.71 22.23 -5.94
C ASP A 391 7.95 21.17 -4.85
N LYS A 392 7.43 21.39 -3.62
CA LYS A 392 7.46 20.36 -2.56
C LYS A 392 6.61 19.13 -2.89
N LEU A 393 5.56 19.31 -3.70
CA LEU A 393 4.70 18.24 -4.20
C LEU A 393 5.18 17.68 -5.55
N HIS A 394 6.39 18.04 -5.99
CA HIS A 394 6.95 17.69 -7.30
C HIS A 394 5.97 17.94 -8.45
N PHE A 395 5.17 19.01 -8.35
CA PHE A 395 4.20 19.35 -9.37
C PHE A 395 4.91 19.82 -10.64
N LYS A 396 4.51 19.28 -11.79
CA LYS A 396 5.01 19.66 -13.11
C LYS A 396 3.86 19.80 -14.10
N ILE A 397 3.98 20.76 -15.01
CA ILE A 397 3.16 20.79 -16.22
C ILE A 397 3.94 20.03 -17.29
N LYS A 398 3.51 18.81 -17.63
CA LYS A 398 4.17 17.98 -18.65
C LYS A 398 4.03 18.58 -20.03
N SER A 399 2.79 18.90 -20.41
CA SER A 399 2.52 19.56 -21.68
C SER A 399 1.16 20.24 -21.67
N ILE A 400 1.01 21.20 -22.59
CA ILE A 400 -0.25 21.85 -22.91
C ILE A 400 -0.46 21.69 -24.41
N GLU A 401 -1.48 20.93 -24.80
CA GLU A 401 -1.72 20.53 -26.19
C GLU A 401 -3.17 20.84 -26.56
N GLY A 402 -3.38 21.96 -27.26
CA GLY A 402 -4.72 22.42 -27.64
C GLY A 402 -5.63 22.56 -26.41
N THR A 403 -6.61 21.68 -26.29
CA THR A 403 -7.57 21.68 -25.16
C THR A 403 -7.10 20.88 -23.94
N CYS A 404 -5.91 20.28 -23.95
CA CYS A 404 -5.48 19.32 -22.94
C CYS A 404 -4.31 19.85 -22.10
N LEU A 405 -4.46 19.80 -20.77
CA LEU A 405 -3.40 20.09 -19.81
C LEU A 405 -2.93 18.77 -19.18
N LYS A 406 -1.68 18.40 -19.41
CA LYS A 406 -1.06 17.22 -18.78
C LYS A 406 -0.17 17.69 -17.64
N ILE A 407 -0.40 17.16 -16.44
CA ILE A 407 0.36 17.46 -15.24
C ILE A 407 0.87 16.19 -14.56
N GLU A 408 1.86 16.39 -13.69
CA GLU A 408 2.33 15.41 -12.72
C GLU A 408 2.35 16.04 -11.33
N ILE A 409 1.98 15.30 -10.29
CA ILE A 409 2.04 15.74 -8.88
C ILE A 409 2.11 14.53 -7.94
N ASP A 410 2.90 14.63 -6.87
CA ASP A 410 2.93 13.62 -5.80
C ASP A 410 1.55 13.45 -5.16
N GLY A 411 1.10 12.19 -5.05
CA GLY A 411 -0.24 11.87 -4.53
C GLY A 411 -1.34 11.99 -5.58
N GLY A 412 -1.03 12.45 -6.80
CA GLY A 412 -1.92 12.41 -7.94
C GLY A 412 -3.24 13.16 -7.78
N SER A 413 -4.34 12.59 -8.29
CA SER A 413 -5.67 13.20 -8.21
C SER A 413 -6.22 13.31 -6.79
N SER A 414 -5.62 12.62 -5.83
CA SER A 414 -5.97 12.81 -4.43
C SER A 414 -5.37 14.08 -3.84
N ALA A 415 -4.24 14.55 -4.38
CA ALA A 415 -3.57 15.78 -3.96
C ALA A 415 -4.21 17.04 -4.55
N ILE A 416 -4.89 16.96 -5.70
CA ILE A 416 -5.57 18.11 -6.31
C ILE A 416 -7.07 18.06 -5.99
N THR A 417 -7.54 19.09 -5.30
CA THR A 417 -8.96 19.22 -4.93
C THR A 417 -9.74 20.10 -5.89
N SER A 418 -9.08 21.09 -6.50
CA SER A 418 -9.62 21.91 -7.58
C SER A 418 -8.53 22.29 -8.57
N LEU A 419 -8.89 22.42 -9.84
CA LEU A 419 -8.04 22.93 -10.92
C LEU A 419 -8.94 23.70 -11.89
N ALA A 420 -8.63 24.98 -12.07
CA ALA A 420 -9.31 25.90 -12.97
C ALA A 420 -8.29 26.59 -13.88
N VAL A 421 -8.62 26.73 -15.16
CA VAL A 421 -7.83 27.51 -16.13
C VAL A 421 -8.67 28.71 -16.54
N PHE A 422 -8.05 29.88 -16.66
CA PHE A 422 -8.75 31.12 -16.96
C PHE A 422 -8.33 31.68 -18.32
N ASP A 423 -9.27 32.28 -19.01
CA ASP A 423 -8.99 33.06 -20.22
C ASP A 423 -8.42 34.45 -19.89
N GLU A 424 -8.16 35.24 -20.93
CA GLU A 424 -7.63 36.61 -20.80
C GLU A 424 -8.61 37.58 -20.13
N ASP A 425 -9.93 37.30 -20.20
CA ASP A 425 -10.96 38.13 -19.57
C ASP A 425 -11.24 37.74 -18.11
N GLY A 426 -10.63 36.64 -17.64
CA GLY A 426 -10.73 36.13 -16.29
C GLY A 426 -11.86 35.14 -16.08
N THR A 427 -12.53 34.68 -17.15
CA THR A 427 -13.55 33.65 -17.09
C THR A 427 -12.92 32.26 -17.02
N GLU A 428 -13.48 31.40 -16.15
CA GLU A 428 -13.05 30.00 -16.03
C GLU A 428 -13.42 29.21 -17.29
N VAL A 429 -12.42 28.58 -17.90
CA VAL A 429 -12.61 27.68 -19.03
C VAL A 429 -13.24 26.39 -18.54
N LYS A 430 -14.42 26.08 -19.09
CA LYS A 430 -15.17 24.88 -18.73
C LYS A 430 -14.33 23.60 -18.94
N ARG A 431 -14.06 22.89 -17.85
CA ARG A 431 -13.49 21.53 -17.88
C ARG A 431 -14.50 20.52 -18.43
N ARG A 432 -14.09 19.67 -19.38
CA ARG A 432 -14.90 18.59 -19.96
C ARG A 432 -14.69 17.27 -19.25
N SER A 433 -13.43 16.90 -19.07
CA SER A 433 -13.03 15.62 -18.49
C SER A 433 -11.71 15.74 -17.78
N SER A 434 -11.44 14.75 -16.94
CA SER A 434 -10.13 14.49 -16.39
C SER A 434 -9.88 13.00 -16.46
N SER A 435 -8.69 12.60 -16.84
CA SER A 435 -8.24 11.21 -16.80
C SER A 435 -6.81 11.18 -16.30
N GLY A 436 -6.40 10.09 -15.68
CA GLY A 436 -5.02 9.98 -15.22
C GLY A 436 -4.83 8.79 -14.33
N TRP A 437 -3.58 8.56 -13.99
CA TRP A 437 -3.13 7.38 -13.27
C TRP A 437 -1.93 7.74 -12.41
N GLU A 438 -1.95 7.27 -11.17
CA GLU A 438 -0.93 7.53 -10.15
C GLU A 438 -0.69 9.03 -10.00
N ASN A 439 0.50 9.52 -10.35
CA ASN A 439 0.91 10.93 -10.24
C ASN A 439 0.64 11.74 -11.52
N SER A 440 0.29 11.11 -12.65
CA SER A 440 0.11 11.78 -13.95
C SER A 440 -1.36 11.93 -14.34
N TYR A 441 -1.79 13.15 -14.70
CA TYR A 441 -3.18 13.45 -15.10
C TYR A 441 -3.27 14.37 -16.30
N SER A 442 -4.30 14.14 -17.08
CA SER A 442 -4.75 14.97 -18.19
C SER A 442 -6.10 15.59 -17.85
N TYR A 443 -6.21 16.90 -18.03
CA TYR A 443 -7.45 17.65 -17.91
C TYR A 443 -7.82 18.20 -19.27
N ASP A 444 -9.01 17.86 -19.77
CA ASP A 444 -9.50 18.34 -21.05
C ASP A 444 -10.49 19.47 -20.84
N PHE A 445 -10.33 20.52 -21.63
CA PHE A 445 -11.11 21.75 -21.56
C PHE A 445 -11.98 21.93 -22.79
N ALA A 446 -12.98 22.81 -22.65
CA ALA A 446 -13.94 23.06 -23.71
C ALA A 446 -13.37 23.87 -24.87
N ASN A 447 -12.39 24.73 -24.56
CA ASN A 447 -11.73 25.62 -25.50
C ASN A 447 -10.22 25.31 -25.51
N ASP A 448 -9.55 25.79 -26.55
CA ASP A 448 -8.10 25.71 -26.67
C ASP A 448 -7.45 26.51 -25.52
N ILE A 449 -6.62 25.83 -24.73
CA ILE A 449 -5.90 26.41 -23.60
C ILE A 449 -4.42 26.66 -23.92
N SER A 450 -3.95 26.35 -25.13
CA SER A 450 -2.54 26.49 -25.54
C SER A 450 -2.04 27.94 -25.56
N LYS A 451 -2.94 28.91 -25.50
CA LYS A 451 -2.63 30.34 -25.43
C LYS A 451 -2.94 30.97 -24.08
N LEU A 452 -3.50 30.18 -23.16
CA LEU A 452 -3.88 30.67 -21.84
C LEU A 452 -2.69 30.56 -20.89
N ASN A 453 -2.58 31.54 -20.00
CA ASN A 453 -1.42 31.70 -19.14
C ASN A 453 -1.72 31.50 -17.65
N LYS A 454 -2.99 31.41 -17.26
CA LYS A 454 -3.38 31.40 -15.85
C LYS A 454 -4.08 30.11 -15.47
N CYS A 455 -3.53 29.45 -14.46
CA CYS A 455 -4.10 28.25 -13.84
C CYS A 455 -4.18 28.44 -12.32
N GLU A 456 -5.31 28.09 -11.73
CA GLU A 456 -5.51 28.05 -10.29
C GLU A 456 -5.66 26.61 -9.83
N LEU A 457 -4.93 26.25 -8.79
CA LEU A 457 -4.87 24.92 -8.21
C LEU A 457 -5.18 25.02 -6.72
N GLU A 458 -6.09 24.18 -6.21
CA GLU A 458 -6.21 23.92 -4.77
C GLU A 458 -5.61 22.55 -4.48
N VAL A 459 -4.46 22.54 -3.80
CA VAL A 459 -3.69 21.32 -3.51
C VAL A 459 -3.69 20.99 -2.02
N ILE A 460 -3.69 19.70 -1.70
CA ILE A 460 -3.50 19.18 -0.34
C ILE A 460 -2.00 19.16 -0.05
N VAL A 461 -1.55 20.02 0.86
CA VAL A 461 -0.13 20.14 1.23
C VAL A 461 0.26 19.24 2.40
N SER A 462 -0.73 18.88 3.22
CA SER A 462 -0.57 17.89 4.29
C SER A 462 -1.92 17.30 4.66
N GLN A 463 -1.88 16.08 5.21
CA GLN A 463 -3.07 15.40 5.70
C GLN A 463 -2.76 14.67 7.01
N THR A 464 -3.77 14.57 7.86
CA THR A 464 -3.72 13.75 9.08
C THR A 464 -4.52 12.49 8.84
N ILE A 465 -3.86 11.33 8.97
CA ILE A 465 -4.48 10.02 8.86
C ILE A 465 -4.53 9.37 10.24
N VAL A 466 -5.73 8.98 10.67
CA VAL A 466 -5.95 8.23 11.90
C VAL A 466 -6.30 6.79 11.55
N LYS A 467 -5.65 5.83 12.21
CA LYS A 467 -5.99 4.40 12.09
C LYS A 467 -7.11 4.08 13.08
N VAL A 468 -8.33 3.89 12.60
CA VAL A 468 -9.49 3.56 13.45
C VAL A 468 -9.61 2.04 13.53
N PRO A 469 -9.32 1.41 14.69
CA PRO A 469 -9.32 -0.03 14.81
C PRO A 469 -10.73 -0.61 14.76
N PHE A 470 -10.86 -1.83 14.26
CA PHE A 470 -12.06 -2.66 14.36
C PHE A 470 -11.66 -4.08 14.76
N SER A 471 -12.57 -4.78 15.46
CA SER A 471 -12.36 -6.17 15.84
C SER A 471 -13.67 -6.93 15.97
N LEU A 472 -13.63 -8.22 15.68
CA LEU A 472 -14.72 -9.17 15.95
C LEU A 472 -14.09 -10.50 16.39
N GLU A 473 -14.46 -10.96 17.59
CA GLU A 473 -13.81 -12.12 18.21
C GLU A 473 -14.08 -13.42 17.46
N GLU A 474 -15.34 -13.68 17.12
CA GLU A 474 -15.76 -14.94 16.53
C GLU A 474 -16.94 -14.76 15.58
N VAL A 475 -16.95 -15.54 14.50
CA VAL A 475 -18.06 -15.68 13.57
C VAL A 475 -18.28 -17.15 13.28
N VAL A 476 -19.50 -17.66 13.50
CA VAL A 476 -19.86 -19.03 13.12
C VAL A 476 -20.10 -19.09 11.61
N LEU A 477 -19.45 -20.04 10.95
CA LEU A 477 -19.63 -20.29 9.52
C LEU A 477 -20.90 -21.13 9.26
N PRO A 478 -21.64 -20.85 8.18
CA PRO A 478 -22.91 -21.48 7.84
C PRO A 478 -22.79 -22.85 7.17
#